data_AF-A0A2E3S2A6-F1
#
_entry.id   AF-A0A2E3S2A6-F1
#
_cell.length_a   1.000
_cell.length_b   1.000
_cell.length_c   1.000
_cell.angle_alpha   90.00
_cell.angle_beta   90.00
_cell.angle_gamma   90.00
#
_symmetry.space_group_name_H-M   'P 1'
#
loop_
_entity.id
_entity.type
_entity.pdbx_description
1 polymer ?
#
loop_
_entity_poly.entity_id
_entity_poly.type
_entity_poly.pdbx_seq_one_letter_code
_entity_poly.pdbx_strand_id
1 'polypeptide(L)'
;MKEEFEKNGFYVLRGVLTNQDVERLSTPIRAAFRRGDYDTFHKGPAYPAPGIHSMGPRVLDKHPEIAEVSLAHPAILEAVEDLFGEPAVLAQYWSIMRPPGAGVGDKPFVNGSGAHYDYKPWRCVGSNINWMFAVIPFIDYTETVGPLTVAPGSHRKSTVLPSDGRVHQVDAAKVPVPTQIELVDPSLKKGDVVLMNGFLWHEPRPNYGNSDRCGLYMKFHAKSSPPACGPTIYPSAVHDFLSEDTKHVIPYHRGDGRYAAIQEKPVNCIDEAQVLIEDLDDKILLIRNNAGEWELPKCDASEDEGASILDACNVMGSVIKHFKDRFGLNLPWLSWLTDTVSRLDDNDEEESRCRVYGHRIESSPINLTHAGEDYIWMSSMDIQKADKAGKIYKGSEILKWMAMWQNQRDEDGNSVTRSYGLPTTHVQYFRYNGNGNEEGICRIGAFNENGLPIS
;
A
#
# COMPACT_ATOMS: atom_id res chain seq x y z
N MET A 1 26.74 -1.48 -1.24
CA MET A 1 25.31 -1.23 -0.97
C MET A 1 24.57 -2.49 -0.54
N LYS A 2 24.36 -3.48 -1.44
CA LYS A 2 23.53 -4.68 -1.17
C LYS A 2 23.88 -5.43 0.12
N GLU A 3 25.15 -5.79 0.32
CA GLU A 3 25.60 -6.49 1.54
C GLU A 3 25.29 -5.73 2.84
N GLU A 4 25.49 -4.40 2.83
CA GLU A 4 25.16 -3.56 4.00
C GLU A 4 23.65 -3.48 4.23
N PHE A 5 22.87 -3.33 3.17
CA PHE A 5 21.42 -3.29 3.25
C PHE A 5 20.85 -4.64 3.74
N GLU A 6 21.35 -5.77 3.26
CA GLU A 6 20.93 -7.09 3.71
C GLU A 6 21.27 -7.34 5.19
N LYS A 7 22.45 -6.89 5.62
CA LYS A 7 22.91 -7.01 7.01
C LYS A 7 22.12 -6.11 7.96
N ASN A 8 21.98 -4.83 7.61
CA ASN A 8 21.48 -3.79 8.52
C ASN A 8 20.00 -3.47 8.31
N GLY A 9 19.44 -3.80 7.16
CA GLY A 9 18.08 -3.45 6.74
C GLY A 9 17.94 -2.00 6.29
N PHE A 10 19.03 -1.24 6.20
CA PHE A 10 19.05 0.11 5.63
C PHE A 10 20.40 0.44 4.99
N TYR A 11 20.39 1.44 4.12
CA TYR A 11 21.59 2.03 3.51
C TYR A 11 21.37 3.52 3.28
N VAL A 12 22.40 4.35 3.47
CA VAL A 12 22.30 5.80 3.23
C VAL A 12 23.12 6.17 2.00
N LEU A 13 22.44 6.64 0.96
CA LEU A 13 23.06 7.30 -0.18
C LEU A 13 23.38 8.74 0.23
N ARG A 14 24.67 9.09 0.29
CA ARG A 14 25.12 10.38 0.82
C ARG A 14 25.15 11.45 -0.27
N GLY A 15 24.57 12.62 0.03
CA GLY A 15 24.62 13.80 -0.83
C GLY A 15 24.15 13.56 -2.27
N VAL A 16 23.14 12.71 -2.45
CA VAL A 16 22.58 12.37 -3.77
C VAL A 16 21.95 13.58 -4.43
N LEU A 17 21.18 14.35 -3.65
CA LEU A 17 20.54 15.57 -4.12
C LEU A 17 21.44 16.76 -3.80
N THR A 18 21.62 17.64 -4.79
CA THR A 18 22.24 18.94 -4.54
C THR A 18 21.33 19.83 -3.70
N ASN A 19 21.87 20.93 -3.16
CA ASN A 19 21.03 21.94 -2.51
C ASN A 19 19.93 22.48 -3.43
N GLN A 20 20.22 22.60 -4.73
CA GLN A 20 19.25 23.08 -5.71
C GLN A 20 18.12 22.07 -5.91
N ASP A 21 18.44 20.77 -5.98
CA ASP A 21 17.44 19.70 -6.11
C ASP A 21 16.52 19.65 -4.89
N VAL A 22 17.09 19.75 -3.69
CA VAL A 22 16.30 19.78 -2.45
C VAL A 22 15.41 21.03 -2.38
N GLU A 23 15.86 22.20 -2.84
CA GLU A 23 15.01 23.40 -2.90
C GLU A 23 13.92 23.27 -3.97
N ARG A 24 14.23 22.72 -5.15
CA ARG A 24 13.24 22.41 -6.20
C ARG A 24 12.15 21.48 -5.67
N LEU A 25 12.53 20.44 -4.93
CA LEU A 25 11.60 19.48 -4.33
C LEU A 25 10.79 20.10 -3.17
N SER A 26 11.46 20.74 -2.22
CA SER A 26 10.86 21.14 -0.95
C SER A 26 10.06 22.44 -1.02
N THR A 27 10.35 23.33 -1.96
CA THR A 27 9.65 24.63 -2.10
C THR A 27 8.14 24.48 -2.31
N PRO A 28 7.66 23.76 -3.35
CA PRO A 28 6.21 23.60 -3.58
C PRO A 28 5.53 22.88 -2.41
N ILE A 29 6.19 21.89 -1.83
CA ILE A 29 5.70 21.13 -0.66
C ILE A 29 5.53 22.04 0.57
N ARG A 30 6.55 22.82 0.93
CA ARG A 30 6.49 23.77 2.07
C ARG A 30 5.44 24.85 1.82
N ALA A 31 5.30 25.31 0.58
CA ALA A 31 4.26 26.27 0.21
C ALA A 31 2.85 25.70 0.40
N ALA A 32 2.62 24.42 0.07
CA ALA A 32 1.35 23.74 0.32
C ALA A 32 1.02 23.68 1.82
N PHE A 33 1.98 23.27 2.68
CA PHE A 33 1.78 23.28 4.14
C PHE A 33 1.42 24.67 4.67
N ARG A 34 2.11 25.72 4.24
CA ARG A 34 1.83 27.12 4.65
C ARG A 34 0.44 27.61 4.24
N ARG A 35 -0.11 27.09 3.15
CA ARG A 35 -1.47 27.41 2.67
C ARG A 35 -2.56 26.54 3.30
N GLY A 36 -2.20 25.53 4.09
CA GLY A 36 -3.17 24.54 4.59
C GLY A 36 -3.59 23.50 3.56
N ASP A 37 -2.86 23.37 2.46
CA ASP A 37 -3.18 22.43 1.36
C ASP A 37 -2.50 21.06 1.59
N TYR A 38 -2.86 20.39 2.70
CA TYR A 38 -2.29 19.10 3.09
C TYR A 38 -3.35 18.18 3.75
N ASP A 39 -3.19 16.87 3.60
CA ASP A 39 -4.25 15.86 3.82
C ASP A 39 -4.63 15.61 5.29
N THR A 40 -3.88 16.15 6.25
CA THR A 40 -4.16 15.99 7.69
C THR A 40 -4.67 17.26 8.38
N PHE A 41 -4.85 18.37 7.67
CA PHE A 41 -5.26 19.65 8.27
C PHE A 41 -6.56 19.55 9.07
N HIS A 42 -7.49 18.69 8.65
CA HIS A 42 -8.78 18.49 9.31
C HIS A 42 -8.75 17.50 10.49
N LYS A 43 -7.61 16.86 10.79
CA LYS A 43 -7.47 15.81 11.82
C LYS A 43 -6.71 16.26 13.07
N GLY A 44 -6.56 17.57 13.31
CA GLY A 44 -5.83 18.07 14.46
C GLY A 44 -5.55 19.56 14.39
N PRO A 45 -4.55 20.06 15.15
CA PRO A 45 -4.17 21.46 15.06
C PRO A 45 -3.55 21.74 13.69
N ALA A 46 -3.75 22.95 13.19
CA ALA A 46 -3.18 23.40 11.93
C ALA A 46 -1.66 23.62 12.04
N TYR A 47 -0.90 23.34 10.98
CA TYR A 47 0.46 23.85 10.83
C TYR A 47 0.43 25.39 10.96
N PRO A 48 1.33 26.02 11.76
CA PRO A 48 2.58 25.48 12.30
C PRO A 48 2.50 24.97 13.75
N ALA A 49 1.31 24.68 14.28
CA ALA A 49 1.20 24.12 15.62
C ALA A 49 1.94 22.77 15.73
N PRO A 50 2.49 22.44 16.92
CA PRO A 50 3.15 21.17 17.17
C PRO A 50 2.27 19.98 16.76
N GLY A 51 2.80 19.07 15.96
CA GLY A 51 2.04 17.93 15.44
C GLY A 51 2.76 17.20 14.31
N ILE A 52 2.08 16.22 13.73
CA ILE A 52 2.50 15.51 12.52
C ILE A 52 1.55 15.93 11.40
N HIS A 53 2.04 16.76 10.49
CA HIS A 53 1.28 17.22 9.33
C HIS A 53 1.77 16.47 8.10
N SER A 54 0.85 16.03 7.25
CA SER A 54 1.17 15.14 6.15
C SER A 54 0.49 15.53 4.85
N MET A 55 1.19 15.32 3.75
CA MET A 55 0.70 15.58 2.40
C MET A 55 1.06 14.40 1.49
N GLY A 56 0.07 13.85 0.80
CA GLY A 56 0.17 12.76 -0.14
C GLY A 56 0.43 13.24 -1.58
N PRO A 57 -0.01 12.48 -2.60
CA PRO A 57 0.39 12.70 -3.99
C PRO A 57 -0.31 13.88 -4.68
N ARG A 58 -1.25 14.59 -4.04
CA ARG A 58 -1.89 15.81 -4.61
C ARG A 58 -0.89 16.86 -5.07
N VAL A 59 0.28 16.95 -4.42
CA VAL A 59 1.31 17.90 -4.85
C VAL A 59 1.86 17.56 -6.24
N LEU A 60 1.89 16.28 -6.63
CA LEU A 60 2.39 15.82 -7.92
C LEU A 60 1.45 16.17 -9.08
N ASP A 61 0.18 16.46 -8.80
CA ASP A 61 -0.76 16.94 -9.80
C ASP A 61 -0.44 18.37 -10.23
N LYS A 62 -0.13 19.24 -9.26
CA LYS A 62 0.19 20.65 -9.48
C LYS A 62 1.65 20.90 -9.83
N HIS A 63 2.53 20.02 -9.36
CA HIS A 63 3.98 20.11 -9.47
C HIS A 63 4.59 18.78 -9.90
N PRO A 64 4.22 18.23 -11.08
CA PRO A 64 4.75 16.94 -11.53
C PRO A 64 6.27 16.98 -11.73
N GLU A 65 6.85 18.17 -11.95
CA GLU A 65 8.28 18.36 -12.15
C GLU A 65 9.14 17.96 -10.95
N ILE A 66 8.59 17.84 -9.75
CA ILE A 66 9.38 17.40 -8.58
C ILE A 66 9.67 15.90 -8.61
N ALA A 67 9.02 15.13 -9.49
CA ALA A 67 9.27 13.70 -9.66
C ALA A 67 10.70 13.41 -10.12
N GLU A 68 11.27 14.23 -11.02
CA GLU A 68 12.65 14.13 -11.51
C GLU A 68 13.71 14.20 -10.40
N VAL A 69 13.44 14.97 -9.34
CA VAL A 69 14.35 15.14 -8.20
C VAL A 69 13.90 14.32 -6.99
N SER A 70 13.01 13.35 -7.19
CA SER A 70 12.52 12.46 -6.14
C SER A 70 12.36 11.02 -6.63
N LEU A 71 11.14 10.60 -6.99
CA LEU A 71 10.80 9.21 -7.32
C LEU A 71 11.47 8.70 -8.61
N ALA A 72 11.80 9.60 -9.54
CA ALA A 72 12.44 9.28 -10.81
C ALA A 72 13.89 9.77 -10.87
N HIS A 73 14.49 10.18 -9.74
CA HIS A 73 15.88 10.57 -9.71
C HIS A 73 16.76 9.34 -10.03
N PRO A 74 17.65 9.37 -11.05
CA PRO A 74 18.35 8.19 -11.54
C PRO A 74 19.08 7.40 -10.43
N ALA A 75 19.87 8.10 -9.60
CA ALA A 75 20.62 7.45 -8.52
C ALA A 75 19.73 6.86 -7.41
N ILE A 76 18.50 7.34 -7.23
CA ILE A 76 17.56 6.79 -6.24
C ILE A 76 16.90 5.56 -6.84
N LEU A 77 16.37 5.68 -8.07
CA LEU A 77 15.65 4.60 -8.73
C LEU A 77 16.57 3.41 -9.00
N GLU A 78 17.78 3.65 -9.54
CA GLU A 78 18.79 2.61 -9.77
C GLU A 78 19.13 1.87 -8.46
N ALA A 79 19.34 2.60 -7.36
CA ALA A 79 19.65 1.99 -6.08
C ALA A 79 18.49 1.14 -5.52
N VAL A 80 17.25 1.59 -5.71
CA VAL A 80 16.05 0.85 -5.28
C VAL A 80 15.87 -0.42 -6.12
N GLU A 81 15.97 -0.31 -7.44
CA GLU A 81 15.82 -1.43 -8.38
C GLU A 81 16.95 -2.45 -8.24
N ASP A 82 18.19 -2.02 -8.01
CA ASP A 82 19.33 -2.90 -7.71
C ASP A 82 19.12 -3.71 -6.43
N LEU A 83 18.53 -3.09 -5.40
CA LEU A 83 18.23 -3.77 -4.14
C LEU A 83 17.06 -4.75 -4.28
N PHE A 84 16.08 -4.46 -5.12
CA PHE A 84 15.04 -5.43 -5.47
C PHE A 84 15.53 -6.55 -6.41
N GLY A 85 16.47 -6.22 -7.31
CA GLY A 85 16.87 -7.07 -8.43
C GLY A 85 15.86 -7.07 -9.58
N GLU A 86 14.92 -6.13 -9.60
CA GLU A 86 13.83 -6.01 -10.58
C GLU A 86 13.24 -4.59 -10.57
N PRO A 87 12.39 -4.22 -11.56
CA PRO A 87 11.77 -2.90 -11.60
C PRO A 87 10.95 -2.56 -10.36
N ALA A 88 11.02 -1.29 -9.95
CA ALA A 88 10.33 -0.77 -8.78
C ALA A 88 9.02 -0.07 -9.16
N VAL A 89 8.03 -0.17 -8.30
CA VAL A 89 6.75 0.54 -8.41
C VAL A 89 6.50 1.36 -7.15
N LEU A 90 6.04 2.60 -7.32
CA LEU A 90 5.77 3.52 -6.22
C LEU A 90 4.50 3.12 -5.47
N ALA A 91 4.67 2.68 -4.24
CA ALA A 91 3.58 2.39 -3.31
C ALA A 91 3.08 3.66 -2.62
N GLN A 92 3.98 4.62 -2.34
CA GLN A 92 3.64 5.83 -1.59
C GLN A 92 4.51 7.00 -1.99
N TYR A 93 3.89 8.18 -2.11
CA TYR A 93 4.55 9.48 -2.13
C TYR A 93 3.98 10.37 -1.03
N TRP A 94 4.80 10.71 -0.03
CA TRP A 94 4.31 11.36 1.17
C TRP A 94 5.33 12.34 1.77
N SER A 95 4.95 13.59 1.99
CA SER A 95 5.76 14.53 2.78
C SER A 95 5.28 14.62 4.22
N ILE A 96 6.20 14.53 5.18
CA ILE A 96 5.92 14.72 6.61
C ILE A 96 6.53 16.03 7.07
N MET A 97 5.72 16.85 7.75
CA MET A 97 6.11 18.11 8.40
C MET A 97 5.91 17.98 9.91
N ARG A 98 6.99 18.16 10.68
CA ARG A 98 7.01 18.11 12.15
C ARG A 98 7.57 19.42 12.71
N PRO A 99 6.71 20.39 13.05
CA PRO A 99 7.12 21.67 13.63
C PRO A 99 7.80 21.53 14.99
N PRO A 100 8.43 22.59 15.51
CA PRO A 100 8.92 22.63 16.89
C PRO A 100 7.89 22.11 17.90
N GLY A 101 8.32 21.27 18.83
CA GLY A 101 7.46 20.62 19.82
C GLY A 101 6.72 19.37 19.31
N ALA A 102 6.84 19.02 18.02
CA ALA A 102 6.23 17.80 17.49
C ALA A 102 6.78 16.56 18.20
N GLY A 103 5.90 15.80 18.84
CA GLY A 103 6.26 14.60 19.61
C GLY A 103 6.67 14.85 21.06
N VAL A 104 6.65 16.11 21.54
CA VAL A 104 6.89 16.48 22.94
C VAL A 104 5.57 16.35 23.73
N GLY A 105 5.63 15.81 24.96
CA GLY A 105 4.46 15.67 25.85
C GLY A 105 4.84 15.32 27.29
N ASP A 106 3.87 15.37 28.21
CA ASP A 106 4.07 15.28 29.68
C ASP A 106 4.55 13.92 30.20
N LYS A 107 4.51 12.89 29.35
CA LYS A 107 5.13 11.60 29.59
C LYS A 107 6.25 11.41 28.57
N PRO A 108 7.47 11.00 28.96
CA PRO A 108 8.46 10.60 27.98
C PRO A 108 7.85 9.50 27.09
N PHE A 109 7.95 9.69 25.76
CA PHE A 109 7.53 8.71 24.72
C PHE A 109 6.03 8.50 24.47
N VAL A 110 5.22 9.56 24.35
CA VAL A 110 3.79 9.40 23.96
C VAL A 110 3.42 9.95 22.57
N ASN A 111 4.20 10.88 21.98
CA ASN A 111 3.80 11.51 20.71
C ASN A 111 4.85 11.44 19.56
N GLY A 112 6.01 10.81 19.78
CA GLY A 112 6.75 10.17 18.69
C GLY A 112 6.16 8.77 18.54
N SER A 113 5.91 8.29 17.34
CA SER A 113 5.10 7.09 17.03
C SER A 113 5.60 5.75 17.63
N GLY A 114 6.57 5.78 18.54
CA GLY A 114 7.32 4.64 19.02
C GLY A 114 8.16 4.01 17.90
N ALA A 115 9.07 3.13 18.30
CA ALA A 115 9.67 2.20 17.36
C ALA A 115 8.55 1.38 16.70
N HIS A 116 8.58 1.32 15.37
CA HIS A 116 7.60 0.58 14.59
C HIS A 116 8.20 0.15 13.26
N TYR A 117 7.47 -0.69 12.53
CA TYR A 117 7.64 -0.88 11.10
C TYR A 117 6.27 -0.83 10.42
N ASP A 118 6.27 -0.79 9.09
CA ASP A 118 5.11 -0.35 8.31
C ASP A 118 4.48 -1.45 7.46
N TYR A 119 4.91 -2.69 7.65
CA TYR A 119 4.14 -3.82 7.14
C TYR A 119 2.82 -3.88 7.90
N LYS A 120 1.75 -3.52 7.21
CA LYS A 120 0.39 -3.29 7.71
C LYS A 120 -0.55 -3.85 6.65
N PRO A 121 -0.97 -5.13 6.76
CA PRO A 121 -1.77 -5.82 5.74
C PRO A 121 -3.14 -5.19 5.47
N TRP A 122 -3.56 -4.19 6.26
CA TRP A 122 -4.79 -3.42 6.06
C TRP A 122 -4.60 -2.10 5.30
N ARG A 123 -3.39 -1.82 4.79
CA ARG A 123 -3.07 -0.58 4.06
C ARG A 123 -2.58 -0.87 2.65
N CYS A 124 -3.01 -0.08 1.67
CA CYS A 124 -2.43 -0.10 0.31
C CYS A 124 -0.90 0.01 0.36
N VAL A 125 -0.39 0.97 1.13
CA VAL A 125 1.05 1.24 1.21
C VAL A 125 1.86 0.24 2.05
N GLY A 126 1.18 -0.66 2.78
CA GLY A 126 1.80 -1.53 3.78
C GLY A 126 1.50 -3.02 3.61
N SER A 127 0.74 -3.41 2.58
CA SER A 127 0.33 -4.79 2.31
C SER A 127 1.19 -5.49 1.26
N ASN A 128 2.43 -5.03 1.10
CA ASN A 128 3.46 -5.59 0.22
C ASN A 128 4.39 -6.51 1.01
N ILE A 129 5.00 -7.50 0.35
CA ILE A 129 5.96 -8.41 0.97
C ILE A 129 7.41 -7.97 0.70
N ASN A 130 7.74 -7.68 -0.56
CA ASN A 130 9.04 -7.15 -0.98
C ASN A 130 8.93 -5.66 -1.28
N TRP A 131 9.27 -4.83 -0.29
CA TRP A 131 9.13 -3.38 -0.37
C TRP A 131 10.13 -2.66 0.53
N MET A 132 10.37 -1.38 0.22
CA MET A 132 11.30 -0.54 0.94
C MET A 132 10.87 0.93 0.95
N PHE A 133 11.47 1.69 1.84
CA PHE A 133 11.33 3.14 1.93
C PHE A 133 12.51 3.82 1.27
N ALA A 134 12.26 5.01 0.72
CA ALA A 134 13.29 6.00 0.43
C ALA A 134 12.89 7.32 1.11
N VAL A 135 13.73 7.82 2.01
CA VAL A 135 13.47 9.07 2.75
C VAL A 135 14.49 10.13 2.38
N ILE A 136 14.01 11.27 1.89
CA ILE A 136 14.79 12.45 1.52
C ILE A 136 14.55 13.54 2.57
N PRO A 137 15.52 13.82 3.46
CA PRO A 137 15.41 14.91 4.42
C PRO A 137 15.65 16.26 3.72
N PHE A 138 14.77 17.23 3.97
CA PHE A 138 14.90 18.58 3.39
C PHE A 138 15.81 19.51 4.19
N ILE A 139 16.22 19.05 5.37
CA ILE A 139 17.15 19.70 6.29
C ILE A 139 17.99 18.62 6.97
N ASP A 140 19.04 19.00 7.68
CA ASP A 140 19.74 18.08 8.56
C ASP A 140 18.83 17.56 9.67
N TYR A 141 18.79 16.24 9.85
CA TYR A 141 18.08 15.60 10.95
C TYR A 141 19.02 15.51 12.15
N THR A 142 19.20 16.64 12.83
CA THR A 142 20.02 16.72 14.04
C THR A 142 19.30 16.14 15.26
N GLU A 143 20.03 15.90 16.34
CA GLU A 143 19.48 15.48 17.63
C GLU A 143 18.33 16.39 18.11
N THR A 144 18.49 17.70 17.98
CA THR A 144 17.50 18.69 18.44
C THR A 144 16.25 18.72 17.56
N VAL A 145 16.42 18.59 16.25
CA VAL A 145 15.32 18.58 15.26
C VAL A 145 14.56 17.24 15.28
N GLY A 146 15.18 16.20 15.83
CA GLY A 146 14.62 14.86 15.98
C GLY A 146 15.06 13.94 14.85
N PRO A 147 16.06 13.07 15.05
CA PRO A 147 16.51 12.16 14.00
C PRO A 147 15.48 11.09 13.62
N LEU A 148 15.64 10.50 12.44
CA LEU A 148 15.00 9.23 12.10
C LEU A 148 15.95 8.10 12.54
N THR A 149 15.67 7.48 13.67
CA THR A 149 16.51 6.39 14.19
C THR A 149 16.02 5.04 13.67
N VAL A 150 16.92 4.09 13.50
CA VAL A 150 16.65 2.74 12.97
C VAL A 150 17.25 1.68 13.90
N ALA A 151 16.70 0.47 13.91
CA ALA A 151 17.26 -0.67 14.63
C ALA A 151 17.94 -1.65 13.65
N PRO A 152 19.28 -1.62 13.50
CA PRO A 152 19.98 -2.41 12.49
C PRO A 152 19.69 -3.90 12.63
N GLY A 153 19.35 -4.56 11.51
CA GLY A 153 19.12 -6.00 11.45
C GLY A 153 17.75 -6.46 11.94
N SER A 154 16.90 -5.56 12.46
CA SER A 154 15.55 -5.88 12.94
C SER A 154 14.61 -6.40 11.85
N HIS A 155 14.85 -6.05 10.58
CA HIS A 155 14.08 -6.54 9.44
C HIS A 155 14.10 -8.07 9.31
N ARG A 156 15.16 -8.72 9.79
CA ARG A 156 15.32 -10.18 9.78
C ARG A 156 14.52 -10.89 10.87
N LYS A 157 13.88 -10.16 11.79
CA LYS A 157 13.01 -10.76 12.81
C LYS A 157 11.65 -11.16 12.24
N SER A 158 11.24 -10.61 11.10
CA SER A 158 10.04 -11.04 10.40
C SER A 158 10.41 -11.99 9.26
N THR A 159 9.57 -12.99 9.00
CA THR A 159 9.81 -13.99 7.96
C THR A 159 8.59 -14.14 7.06
N VAL A 160 8.81 -14.08 5.75
CA VAL A 160 7.80 -14.45 4.75
C VAL A 160 7.84 -15.96 4.59
N LEU A 161 6.69 -16.60 4.77
CA LEU A 161 6.59 -18.05 4.69
C LEU A 161 6.41 -18.51 3.24
N PRO A 162 6.67 -19.79 2.93
CA PRO A 162 6.32 -20.36 1.65
C PRO A 162 4.84 -20.16 1.32
N SER A 163 4.54 -20.00 0.03
CA SER A 163 3.17 -19.87 -0.46
C SER A 163 2.35 -21.12 -0.15
N ASP A 164 1.06 -20.92 0.14
CA ASP A 164 0.05 -21.99 0.21
C ASP A 164 -0.48 -22.42 -1.17
N GLY A 165 0.10 -21.86 -2.24
CA GLY A 165 -0.34 -22.04 -3.62
C GLY A 165 -0.99 -20.78 -4.21
N ARG A 166 -1.37 -19.79 -3.39
CA ARG A 166 -1.96 -18.51 -3.84
C ARG A 166 -1.31 -17.30 -3.19
N VAL A 167 -1.12 -17.34 -1.87
CA VAL A 167 -0.63 -16.24 -1.06
C VAL A 167 0.42 -16.70 -0.06
N HIS A 168 1.22 -15.76 0.43
CA HIS A 168 2.23 -15.98 1.44
C HIS A 168 1.79 -15.48 2.81
N GLN A 169 1.90 -16.33 3.82
CA GLN A 169 1.79 -15.91 5.21
C GLN A 169 3.05 -15.14 5.64
N VAL A 170 2.91 -14.31 6.68
CA VAL A 170 4.05 -13.58 7.25
C VAL A 170 4.08 -13.82 8.76
N ASP A 171 5.21 -14.34 9.23
CA ASP A 171 5.57 -14.33 10.64
C ASP A 171 6.14 -12.94 10.97
N ALA A 172 5.26 -12.05 11.41
CA ALA A 172 5.59 -10.65 11.66
C ALA A 172 6.11 -10.47 13.09
N ALA A 173 7.30 -9.86 13.24
CA ALA A 173 7.88 -9.64 14.56
C ALA A 173 7.04 -8.66 15.39
N LYS A 174 6.82 -8.97 16.67
CA LYS A 174 6.22 -8.06 17.64
C LYS A 174 7.31 -7.07 18.12
N VAL A 175 7.12 -5.78 17.87
CA VAL A 175 8.08 -4.75 18.27
C VAL A 175 8.04 -4.63 19.80
N PRO A 176 9.18 -4.83 20.49
CA PRO A 176 9.18 -4.95 21.94
C PRO A 176 9.07 -3.59 22.63
N VAL A 177 9.13 -3.57 23.95
CA VAL A 177 9.22 -2.32 24.72
C VAL A 177 10.49 -1.54 24.37
N PRO A 178 10.48 -0.18 24.42
CA PRO A 178 11.60 0.66 23.98
C PRO A 178 12.97 0.30 24.58
N THR A 179 13.01 -0.12 25.84
CA THR A 179 14.25 -0.47 26.55
C THR A 179 14.95 -1.72 26.00
N GLN A 180 14.26 -2.49 25.15
CA GLN A 180 14.78 -3.69 24.48
C GLN A 180 15.14 -3.45 23.01
N ILE A 181 15.07 -2.20 22.53
CA ILE A 181 15.36 -1.84 21.14
C ILE A 181 16.62 -0.99 21.11
N GLU A 182 17.62 -1.47 20.38
CA GLU A 182 18.80 -0.68 20.06
C GLU A 182 18.52 0.16 18.81
N LEU A 183 18.34 1.46 19.02
CA LEU A 183 18.13 2.44 17.96
C LEU A 183 19.42 3.23 17.72
N VAL A 184 19.81 3.38 16.45
CA VAL A 184 20.94 4.21 16.02
C VAL A 184 20.45 5.36 15.15
N ASP A 185 21.11 6.51 15.22
CA ASP A 185 20.90 7.63 14.31
C ASP A 185 21.82 7.50 13.09
N PRO A 186 21.28 7.32 11.87
CA PRO A 186 22.08 7.32 10.63
C PRO A 186 22.75 8.67 10.33
N SER A 187 22.46 9.73 11.10
CA SER A 187 22.98 11.08 10.94
C SER A 187 22.66 11.64 9.55
N LEU A 188 21.37 11.65 9.19
CA LEU A 188 20.92 12.08 7.86
C LEU A 188 21.11 13.58 7.66
N LYS A 189 21.72 13.93 6.52
CA LYS A 189 21.97 15.31 6.10
C LYS A 189 21.03 15.72 4.98
N LYS A 190 20.79 17.02 4.85
CA LYS A 190 20.06 17.56 3.70
C LYS A 190 20.65 17.02 2.40
N GLY A 191 19.80 16.41 1.58
CA GLY A 191 20.19 15.83 0.28
C GLY A 191 20.71 14.40 0.32
N ASP A 192 20.84 13.79 1.51
CA ASP A 192 20.98 12.34 1.63
C ASP A 192 19.68 11.63 1.21
N VAL A 193 19.76 10.33 0.98
CA VAL A 193 18.59 9.44 0.84
C VAL A 193 18.85 8.20 1.67
N VAL A 194 17.97 7.90 2.63
CA VAL A 194 18.03 6.62 3.34
C VAL A 194 17.05 5.64 2.73
N LEU A 195 17.56 4.48 2.35
CA LEU A 195 16.79 3.31 1.94
C LEU A 195 16.59 2.40 3.15
N MET A 196 15.36 1.95 3.42
CA MET A 196 15.05 1.08 4.56
C MET A 196 14.15 -0.07 4.13
N ASN A 197 14.47 -1.29 4.55
CA ASN A 197 13.63 -2.45 4.34
C ASN A 197 12.26 -2.27 5.03
N GLY A 198 11.18 -2.77 4.41
CA GLY A 198 9.81 -2.67 4.93
C GLY A 198 9.60 -3.21 6.36
N PHE A 199 10.41 -4.17 6.79
CA PHE A 199 10.38 -4.76 8.14
C PHE A 199 11.36 -4.10 9.13
N LEU A 200 12.15 -3.11 8.70
CA LEU A 200 13.10 -2.43 9.58
C LEU A 200 12.37 -1.58 10.62
N TRP A 201 12.65 -1.84 11.89
CA TRP A 201 12.13 -1.03 12.97
C TRP A 201 12.80 0.34 12.98
N HIS A 202 11.99 1.38 13.11
CA HIS A 202 12.44 2.76 13.08
C HIS A 202 11.56 3.65 13.95
N GLU A 203 12.11 4.79 14.35
CA GLU A 203 11.43 5.75 15.21
C GLU A 203 11.80 7.19 14.81
N PRO A 204 10.82 8.06 14.56
CA PRO A 204 11.06 9.48 14.39
C PRO A 204 11.11 10.18 15.76
N ARG A 205 12.31 10.57 16.20
CA ARG A 205 12.53 11.21 17.51
C ARG A 205 11.82 12.58 17.61
N PRO A 206 11.39 13.03 18.80
CA PRO A 206 10.70 14.31 18.94
C PRO A 206 11.54 15.51 18.47
N ASN A 207 10.85 16.55 18.00
CA ASN A 207 11.47 17.82 17.63
C ASN A 207 11.49 18.76 18.84
N TYR A 208 12.66 18.86 19.49
CA TYR A 208 12.93 19.78 20.60
C TYR A 208 13.51 21.12 20.13
N GLY A 209 13.79 21.25 18.83
CA GLY A 209 14.41 22.41 18.22
C GLY A 209 13.45 23.56 17.98
N ASN A 210 13.93 24.54 17.23
CA ASN A 210 13.20 25.75 16.84
C ASN A 210 12.94 25.86 15.33
N SER A 211 13.11 24.75 14.60
CA SER A 211 12.87 24.67 13.16
C SER A 211 12.03 23.45 12.80
N ASP A 212 11.36 23.53 11.65
CA ASP A 212 10.55 22.43 11.13
C ASP A 212 11.40 21.25 10.67
N ARG A 213 11.11 20.04 11.15
CA ARG A 213 11.61 18.79 10.58
C ARG A 213 10.72 18.38 9.41
N CYS A 214 11.25 18.48 8.19
CA CYS A 214 10.51 18.11 6.97
C CYS A 214 11.31 17.15 6.08
N GLY A 215 10.61 16.30 5.36
CA GLY A 215 11.20 15.42 4.35
C GLY A 215 10.14 14.69 3.54
N LEU A 216 10.57 14.13 2.42
CA LEU A 216 9.79 13.25 1.57
C LEU A 216 10.05 11.80 1.96
N TYR A 217 8.98 11.03 2.08
CA TYR A 217 8.93 9.63 2.44
C TYR A 217 8.24 8.91 1.29
N MET A 218 9.03 8.21 0.49
CA MET A 218 8.54 7.39 -0.59
C MET A 218 8.60 5.93 -0.17
N LYS A 219 7.69 5.12 -0.68
CA LYS A 219 7.77 3.67 -0.56
C LYS A 219 7.69 3.07 -1.94
N PHE A 220 8.55 2.10 -2.18
CA PHE A 220 8.56 1.31 -3.40
C PHE A 220 8.31 -0.14 -3.06
N HIS A 221 7.67 -0.86 -3.97
CA HIS A 221 7.62 -2.32 -3.93
C HIS A 221 8.22 -2.87 -5.21
N ALA A 222 8.76 -4.07 -5.14
CA ALA A 222 9.17 -4.82 -6.32
C ALA A 222 7.94 -5.09 -7.21
N LYS A 223 8.06 -5.00 -8.54
CA LYS A 223 6.95 -5.28 -9.47
C LYS A 223 6.30 -6.65 -9.19
N SER A 224 7.10 -7.66 -8.86
CA SER A 224 6.66 -9.01 -8.50
C SER A 224 5.91 -9.11 -7.15
N SER A 225 5.91 -8.08 -6.30
CA SER A 225 5.28 -8.11 -4.98
C SER A 225 4.23 -7.00 -4.83
N PRO A 226 3.10 -7.08 -5.56
CA PRO A 226 2.07 -6.06 -5.51
C PRO A 226 1.37 -5.99 -4.14
N PRO A 227 0.76 -4.84 -3.80
CA PRO A 227 0.07 -4.64 -2.53
C PRO A 227 -1.22 -5.45 -2.48
N ALA A 228 -1.44 -6.21 -1.41
CA ALA A 228 -2.63 -7.06 -1.30
C ALA A 228 -3.95 -6.27 -1.26
N CYS A 229 -3.97 -5.05 -0.67
CA CYS A 229 -5.13 -4.15 -0.71
C CYS A 229 -5.40 -3.53 -2.09
N GLY A 230 -4.42 -3.67 -3.00
CA GLY A 230 -4.37 -3.00 -4.29
C GLY A 230 -3.56 -1.70 -4.25
N PRO A 231 -3.14 -1.20 -5.43
CA PRO A 231 -2.23 -0.07 -5.52
C PRO A 231 -2.88 1.25 -5.14
N THR A 232 -2.04 2.19 -4.71
CA THR A 232 -2.38 3.60 -4.61
C THR A 232 -2.48 4.18 -6.02
N ILE A 233 -3.54 4.94 -6.30
CA ILE A 233 -3.74 5.60 -7.59
C ILE A 233 -3.15 7.01 -7.54
N TYR A 234 -2.35 7.38 -8.53
CA TYR A 234 -1.68 8.67 -8.63
C TYR A 234 -2.31 9.60 -9.68
N PRO A 235 -2.02 10.91 -9.66
CA PRO A 235 -2.44 11.82 -10.73
C PRO A 235 -1.77 11.46 -12.07
N SER A 236 -2.52 11.48 -13.18
CA SER A 236 -1.92 11.30 -14.52
C SER A 236 -0.87 12.35 -14.84
N ALA A 237 -1.00 13.58 -14.30
CA ALA A 237 -0.06 14.67 -14.56
C ALA A 237 1.41 14.30 -14.26
N VAL A 238 1.66 13.50 -13.21
CA VAL A 238 3.02 13.04 -12.92
C VAL A 238 3.44 11.90 -13.84
N HIS A 239 2.58 10.93 -14.12
CA HIS A 239 2.90 9.85 -15.06
C HIS A 239 3.24 10.40 -16.46
N ASP A 240 2.47 11.37 -16.94
CA ASP A 240 2.64 11.97 -18.27
C ASP A 240 3.88 12.88 -18.33
N PHE A 241 4.36 13.37 -17.19
CA PHE A 241 5.60 14.12 -17.08
C PHE A 241 6.85 13.22 -17.09
N LEU A 242 6.74 11.98 -16.60
CA LEU A 242 7.85 11.03 -16.56
C LEU A 242 8.33 10.65 -17.97
N SER A 243 9.63 10.36 -18.08
CA SER A 243 10.19 9.78 -19.30
C SER A 243 9.65 8.36 -19.50
N GLU A 244 9.64 7.87 -20.75
CA GLU A 244 9.19 6.49 -21.05
C GLU A 244 9.90 5.44 -20.18
N ASP A 245 11.20 5.62 -19.93
CA ASP A 245 12.02 4.70 -19.13
C ASP A 245 11.72 4.73 -17.62
N THR A 246 10.89 5.68 -17.14
CA THR A 246 10.54 5.82 -15.71
C THR A 246 9.03 5.76 -15.45
N LYS A 247 8.20 5.69 -16.49
CA LYS A 247 6.73 5.57 -16.36
C LYS A 247 6.29 4.34 -15.58
N HIS A 248 7.06 3.25 -15.64
CA HIS A 248 6.77 2.02 -14.88
C HIS A 248 6.74 2.23 -13.36
N VAL A 249 7.32 3.31 -12.85
CA VAL A 249 7.31 3.66 -11.44
C VAL A 249 5.90 4.05 -10.98
N ILE A 250 5.07 4.63 -11.86
CA ILE A 250 3.68 5.04 -11.55
C ILE A 250 2.72 4.44 -12.59
N PRO A 251 2.53 3.12 -12.61
CA PRO A 251 1.68 2.47 -13.61
C PRO A 251 0.18 2.63 -13.30
N TYR A 252 -0.17 3.03 -12.07
CA TYR A 252 -1.55 3.20 -11.62
C TYR A 252 -1.85 4.68 -11.40
N HIS A 253 -2.48 5.29 -12.39
CA HIS A 253 -2.82 6.71 -12.38
C HIS A 253 -4.17 6.99 -13.02
N ARG A 254 -4.75 8.18 -12.76
CA ARG A 254 -5.96 8.70 -13.41
C ARG A 254 -5.96 10.23 -13.50
N GLY A 255 -6.65 10.76 -14.52
CA GLY A 255 -6.60 12.18 -14.91
C GLY A 255 -7.79 13.03 -14.46
N ASP A 256 -8.81 12.42 -13.86
CA ASP A 256 -10.09 13.05 -13.50
C ASP A 256 -10.16 13.55 -12.04
N GLY A 257 -9.01 13.65 -11.37
CA GLY A 257 -8.91 14.13 -9.99
C GLY A 257 -9.26 13.12 -8.89
N ARG A 258 -9.70 11.90 -9.22
CA ARG A 258 -10.06 10.86 -8.23
C ARG A 258 -8.90 9.94 -7.85
N TYR A 259 -7.71 10.51 -7.64
CA TYR A 259 -6.52 9.78 -7.20
C TYR A 259 -6.33 9.88 -5.68
N ALA A 260 -5.38 9.16 -5.09
CA ALA A 260 -5.22 9.05 -3.64
C ALA A 260 -5.06 10.42 -2.94
N ALA A 261 -6.10 10.86 -2.26
CA ALA A 261 -6.17 12.16 -1.60
C ALA A 261 -7.19 12.12 -0.47
N ILE A 262 -6.96 12.94 0.56
CA ILE A 262 -7.98 13.23 1.56
C ILE A 262 -8.24 14.73 1.53
N GLN A 263 -9.47 15.08 1.14
CA GLN A 263 -9.98 16.44 1.31
C GLN A 263 -10.72 16.48 2.65
N GLU A 264 -12.06 16.44 2.63
CA GLU A 264 -12.86 16.19 3.84
C GLU A 264 -13.02 14.68 4.11
N LYS A 265 -13.17 13.91 3.03
CA LYS A 265 -13.29 12.45 2.99
C LYS A 265 -12.36 11.90 1.90
N PRO A 266 -12.13 10.58 1.84
CA PRO A 266 -11.49 9.96 0.69
C PRO A 266 -12.26 10.24 -0.60
N VAL A 267 -11.54 10.34 -1.72
CA VAL A 267 -12.11 10.75 -3.01
C VAL A 267 -12.68 9.60 -3.84
N ASN A 268 -12.63 8.36 -3.34
CA ASN A 268 -13.03 7.12 -3.99
C ASN A 268 -12.25 6.87 -5.29
N CYS A 269 -11.03 6.34 -5.19
CA CYS A 269 -10.21 6.05 -6.37
C CYS A 269 -10.67 4.86 -7.23
N ILE A 270 -11.55 4.02 -6.68
CA ILE A 270 -12.00 2.75 -7.28
C ILE A 270 -13.52 2.78 -7.29
N ASP A 271 -14.12 2.42 -8.43
CA ASP A 271 -15.56 2.51 -8.67
C ASP A 271 -16.26 1.19 -8.36
N GLU A 272 -15.66 0.09 -8.80
CA GLU A 272 -16.21 -1.25 -8.65
C GLU A 272 -15.13 -2.22 -8.17
N ALA A 273 -15.57 -3.38 -7.66
CA ALA A 273 -14.71 -4.50 -7.41
C ALA A 273 -15.31 -5.81 -7.91
N GLN A 274 -14.45 -6.71 -8.35
CA GLN A 274 -14.76 -8.10 -8.66
C GLN A 274 -13.93 -9.02 -7.77
N VAL A 275 -14.51 -10.16 -7.38
CA VAL A 275 -13.79 -11.15 -6.57
C VAL A 275 -13.82 -12.50 -7.27
N LEU A 276 -12.63 -12.99 -7.61
CA LEU A 276 -12.41 -14.37 -8.00
C LEU A 276 -12.36 -15.22 -6.73
N ILE A 277 -13.45 -15.93 -6.47
CA ILE A 277 -13.60 -16.81 -5.31
C ILE A 277 -13.39 -18.24 -5.77
N GLU A 278 -12.32 -18.85 -5.30
CA GLU A 278 -11.91 -20.23 -5.60
C GLU A 278 -12.31 -21.19 -4.47
N ASP A 279 -12.85 -22.36 -4.82
CA ASP A 279 -13.15 -23.44 -3.89
C ASP A 279 -11.96 -24.42 -3.71
N LEU A 280 -12.20 -25.52 -2.97
CA LEU A 280 -11.19 -26.55 -2.74
C LEU A 280 -10.90 -27.43 -3.98
N ASP A 281 -11.77 -27.39 -4.99
CA ASP A 281 -11.64 -28.11 -6.27
C ASP A 281 -11.04 -27.22 -7.38
N ASP A 282 -10.47 -26.07 -7.02
CA ASP A 282 -9.93 -25.07 -7.95
C ASP A 282 -10.97 -24.52 -8.96
N LYS A 283 -12.27 -24.58 -8.62
CA LYS A 283 -13.36 -23.97 -9.38
C LYS A 283 -13.63 -22.57 -8.86
N ILE A 284 -14.13 -21.70 -9.73
CA ILE A 284 -14.47 -20.33 -9.36
C ILE A 284 -15.98 -20.11 -9.35
N LEU A 285 -16.44 -19.29 -8.39
CA LEU A 285 -17.83 -18.86 -8.30
C LEU A 285 -18.16 -17.87 -9.41
N LEU A 286 -19.23 -18.15 -10.15
CA LEU A 286 -19.84 -17.24 -11.11
C LEU A 286 -21.32 -17.03 -10.77
N ILE A 287 -21.82 -15.83 -11.04
CA ILE A 287 -23.23 -15.45 -10.89
C ILE A 287 -23.81 -15.05 -12.23
N ARG A 288 -25.13 -15.14 -12.37
CA ARG A 288 -25.82 -14.71 -13.59
C ARG A 288 -26.04 -13.20 -13.57
N ASN A 289 -25.60 -12.52 -14.63
CA ASN A 289 -25.81 -11.09 -14.83
C ASN A 289 -27.23 -10.79 -15.36
N ASN A 290 -27.58 -9.50 -15.47
CA ASN A 290 -28.88 -9.06 -15.97
C ASN A 290 -29.16 -9.47 -17.44
N ALA A 291 -28.11 -9.74 -18.23
CA ALA A 291 -28.22 -10.23 -19.60
C ALA A 291 -28.36 -11.77 -19.66
N GLY A 292 -28.33 -12.46 -18.53
CA GLY A 292 -28.43 -13.91 -18.43
C GLY A 292 -27.13 -14.67 -18.66
N GLU A 293 -25.99 -13.98 -18.78
CA GLU A 293 -24.64 -14.55 -18.92
C GLU A 293 -24.02 -14.77 -17.53
N TRP A 294 -23.07 -15.69 -17.44
CA TRP A 294 -22.26 -15.88 -16.23
C TRP A 294 -21.19 -14.78 -16.13
N GLU A 295 -20.93 -14.25 -14.94
CA GLU A 295 -19.83 -13.30 -14.67
C GLU A 295 -19.24 -13.51 -13.27
N LEU A 296 -18.05 -12.95 -13.02
CA LEU A 296 -17.54 -12.87 -11.65
C LEU A 296 -18.45 -11.98 -10.81
N PRO A 297 -18.72 -12.35 -9.53
CA PRO A 297 -19.46 -11.49 -8.63
C PRO A 297 -18.79 -10.12 -8.51
N LYS A 298 -19.61 -9.08 -8.65
CA LYS A 298 -19.18 -7.68 -8.64
C LYS A 298 -20.01 -6.83 -7.69
N CYS A 299 -19.42 -5.74 -7.22
CA CYS A 299 -20.10 -4.74 -6.41
C CYS A 299 -19.52 -3.34 -6.61
N ASP A 300 -20.33 -2.32 -6.30
CA ASP A 300 -19.83 -0.97 -6.12
C ASP A 300 -18.78 -0.97 -5.00
N ALA A 301 -17.68 -0.26 -5.22
CA ALA A 301 -16.58 -0.15 -4.29
C ALA A 301 -16.52 1.26 -3.72
N SER A 302 -16.24 1.35 -2.43
CA SER A 302 -16.00 2.62 -1.75
C SER A 302 -14.93 2.48 -0.69
N GLU A 303 -14.18 3.57 -0.52
CA GLU A 303 -13.21 3.71 0.56
C GLU A 303 -13.94 3.95 1.89
N ASP A 304 -13.33 3.51 3.00
CA ASP A 304 -13.89 3.75 4.33
C ASP A 304 -13.90 5.25 4.64
N GLU A 305 -15.04 5.83 5.07
CA GLU A 305 -15.15 7.28 5.33
C GLU A 305 -14.11 7.81 6.34
N GLY A 306 -13.68 6.95 7.27
CA GLY A 306 -12.67 7.27 8.29
C GLY A 306 -11.23 7.07 7.84
N ALA A 307 -10.98 6.63 6.59
CA ALA A 307 -9.66 6.31 6.09
C ALA A 307 -8.68 7.49 6.27
N SER A 308 -7.45 7.16 6.61
CA SER A 308 -6.35 8.11 6.48
C SER A 308 -5.84 8.09 5.05
N ILE A 309 -5.06 9.09 4.67
CA ILE A 309 -4.36 9.11 3.38
C ILE A 309 -3.43 7.88 3.19
N LEU A 310 -3.03 7.16 4.25
CA LEU A 310 -2.27 5.90 4.15
C LEU A 310 -3.12 4.71 3.70
N ASP A 311 -4.43 4.84 3.87
CA ASP A 311 -5.43 3.83 3.57
C ASP A 311 -6.19 4.19 2.28
N ALA A 312 -5.85 5.31 1.65
CA ALA A 312 -6.50 5.78 0.42
C ALA A 312 -6.39 4.73 -0.69
N CYS A 313 -7.46 4.64 -1.47
CA CYS A 313 -7.77 3.63 -2.47
C CYS A 313 -7.95 2.20 -1.93
N ASN A 314 -8.01 1.97 -0.61
CA ASN A 314 -8.41 0.67 -0.05
C ASN A 314 -9.94 0.57 0.00
N VAL A 315 -10.51 -0.37 -0.74
CA VAL A 315 -11.96 -0.61 -0.81
C VAL A 315 -12.40 -1.94 -0.20
N MET A 316 -11.51 -2.68 0.46
CA MET A 316 -11.81 -4.02 0.99
C MET A 316 -12.98 -4.04 1.97
N GLY A 317 -13.20 -2.97 2.75
CA GLY A 317 -14.30 -2.87 3.69
C GLY A 317 -15.67 -2.99 3.03
N SER A 318 -15.91 -2.20 1.98
CA SER A 318 -17.16 -2.23 1.21
C SER A 318 -17.36 -3.55 0.46
N VAL A 319 -16.28 -4.10 -0.13
CA VAL A 319 -16.31 -5.39 -0.83
C VAL A 319 -16.66 -6.55 0.11
N ILE A 320 -15.93 -6.71 1.21
CA ILE A 320 -16.17 -7.80 2.17
C ILE A 320 -17.59 -7.71 2.74
N LYS A 321 -18.04 -6.50 3.08
CA LYS A 321 -19.41 -6.27 3.56
C LYS A 321 -20.44 -6.68 2.50
N HIS A 322 -20.26 -6.28 1.24
CA HIS A 322 -21.18 -6.66 0.16
C HIS A 322 -21.30 -8.18 0.03
N PHE A 323 -20.17 -8.89 0.00
CA PHE A 323 -20.18 -10.34 -0.19
C PHE A 323 -20.78 -11.09 0.99
N LYS A 324 -20.59 -10.58 2.21
CA LYS A 324 -21.25 -11.10 3.40
C LYS A 324 -22.76 -10.87 3.36
N ASP A 325 -23.19 -9.64 3.08
CA ASP A 325 -24.60 -9.26 3.09
C ASP A 325 -25.38 -9.96 1.97
N ARG A 326 -24.81 -9.99 0.75
CA ARG A 326 -25.46 -10.55 -0.44
C ARG A 326 -25.33 -12.06 -0.54
N PHE A 327 -24.12 -12.61 -0.37
CA PHE A 327 -23.88 -14.03 -0.63
C PHE A 327 -23.79 -14.87 0.65
N GLY A 328 -23.74 -14.25 1.83
CA GLY A 328 -23.45 -14.96 3.08
C GLY A 328 -22.00 -15.43 3.19
N LEU A 329 -21.12 -14.92 2.33
CA LEU A 329 -19.72 -15.33 2.26
C LEU A 329 -18.89 -14.51 3.24
N ASN A 330 -18.28 -15.20 4.21
CA ASN A 330 -17.27 -14.60 5.07
C ASN A 330 -15.92 -14.65 4.35
N LEU A 331 -15.47 -13.51 3.86
CA LEU A 331 -14.17 -13.33 3.20
C LEU A 331 -13.19 -12.68 4.19
N PRO A 332 -12.42 -13.44 4.98
CA PRO A 332 -11.54 -12.88 6.02
C PRO A 332 -10.42 -11.98 5.48
N TRP A 333 -10.07 -12.18 4.21
CA TRP A 333 -8.98 -11.51 3.53
C TRP A 333 -9.25 -11.49 2.03
N LEU A 334 -8.61 -10.57 1.32
CA LEU A 334 -8.56 -10.54 -0.15
C LEU A 334 -7.12 -10.32 -0.58
N SER A 335 -6.78 -10.67 -1.82
CA SER A 335 -5.49 -10.31 -2.40
C SER A 335 -5.68 -9.74 -3.79
N TRP A 336 -5.13 -8.56 -4.04
CA TRP A 336 -5.25 -7.89 -5.32
C TRP A 336 -4.68 -8.75 -6.45
N LEU A 337 -5.35 -8.73 -7.61
CA LEU A 337 -4.90 -9.39 -8.85
C LEU A 337 -4.52 -8.37 -9.92
N THR A 338 -5.45 -7.46 -10.24
CA THR A 338 -5.31 -6.41 -11.25
C THR A 338 -6.35 -5.31 -11.01
N ASP A 339 -6.11 -4.12 -11.56
CA ASP A 339 -7.17 -3.13 -11.80
C ASP A 339 -7.51 -3.15 -13.29
N THR A 340 -8.78 -3.08 -13.65
CA THR A 340 -9.23 -2.89 -15.04
C THR A 340 -9.78 -1.49 -15.22
N VAL A 341 -9.49 -0.88 -16.36
CA VAL A 341 -9.93 0.47 -16.70
C VAL A 341 -10.87 0.38 -17.89
N SER A 342 -12.02 1.03 -17.78
CA SER A 342 -12.95 1.25 -18.89
C SER A 342 -13.24 2.73 -19.06
N ARG A 343 -13.23 3.18 -20.32
CA ARG A 343 -13.68 4.51 -20.72
C ARG A 343 -14.99 4.35 -21.48
N LEU A 344 -15.98 5.16 -21.13
CA LEU A 344 -17.32 5.06 -21.74
C LEU A 344 -17.29 5.46 -23.22
N ASP A 345 -16.42 6.40 -23.62
CA ASP A 345 -16.13 6.79 -25.00
C ASP A 345 -14.72 7.43 -25.12
N ASP A 346 -14.15 7.48 -26.35
CA ASP A 346 -12.82 8.09 -26.63
C ASP A 346 -12.75 9.60 -26.29
N ASN A 347 -13.90 10.25 -26.10
CA ASN A 347 -14.02 11.68 -25.76
C ASN A 347 -14.48 11.93 -24.31
N ASP A 348 -14.80 10.89 -23.54
CA ASP A 348 -15.24 11.05 -22.14
C ASP A 348 -14.02 11.12 -21.21
N GLU A 349 -13.99 12.16 -20.38
CA GLU A 349 -12.99 12.33 -19.31
C GLU A 349 -13.24 11.37 -18.13
N GLU A 350 -14.42 10.73 -18.06
CA GLU A 350 -14.79 9.85 -16.96
C GLU A 350 -14.26 8.42 -17.14
N GLU A 351 -13.19 8.14 -16.39
CA GLU A 351 -12.59 6.82 -16.24
C GLU A 351 -13.33 6.02 -15.15
N SER A 352 -13.80 4.81 -15.48
CA SER A 352 -14.28 3.84 -14.49
C SER A 352 -13.22 2.77 -14.24
N ARG A 353 -12.93 2.51 -12.96
CA ARG A 353 -11.93 1.56 -12.51
C ARG A 353 -12.53 0.46 -11.65
N CYS A 354 -12.35 -0.78 -12.09
CA CYS A 354 -12.75 -1.97 -11.34
C CYS A 354 -11.51 -2.69 -10.78
N ARG A 355 -11.50 -2.95 -9.47
CA ARG A 355 -10.43 -3.69 -8.81
C ARG A 355 -10.77 -5.18 -8.70
N VAL A 356 -9.89 -6.04 -9.19
CA VAL A 356 -10.07 -7.49 -9.14
C VAL A 356 -9.26 -8.07 -7.99
N TYR A 357 -9.94 -8.80 -7.10
CA TYR A 357 -9.35 -9.52 -5.99
C TYR A 357 -9.45 -11.04 -6.19
N GLY A 358 -8.54 -11.78 -5.58
CA GLY A 358 -8.60 -13.23 -5.40
C GLY A 358 -8.85 -13.60 -3.95
N HIS A 359 -9.61 -14.68 -3.74
CA HIS A 359 -9.81 -15.33 -2.46
C HIS A 359 -9.95 -16.84 -2.65
N ARG A 360 -9.39 -17.62 -1.73
CA ARG A 360 -9.58 -19.07 -1.69
C ARG A 360 -10.33 -19.46 -0.43
N ILE A 361 -11.40 -20.22 -0.60
CA ILE A 361 -12.18 -20.75 0.51
C ILE A 361 -11.47 -21.98 1.08
N GLU A 362 -11.26 -21.98 2.39
CA GLU A 362 -10.56 -23.05 3.11
C GLU A 362 -11.50 -24.07 3.78
N SER A 363 -12.83 -23.84 3.73
CA SER A 363 -13.83 -24.68 4.41
C SER A 363 -15.00 -25.07 3.49
N SER A 364 -15.55 -26.26 3.72
CA SER A 364 -16.67 -26.83 2.96
C SER A 364 -17.67 -27.46 3.94
N PRO A 365 -19.00 -27.42 3.67
CA PRO A 365 -19.68 -26.92 2.46
C PRO A 365 -19.86 -25.39 2.42
N ILE A 366 -19.87 -24.84 1.20
CA ILE A 366 -20.14 -23.42 0.95
C ILE A 366 -21.66 -23.24 0.79
N ASN A 367 -22.30 -22.66 1.80
CA ASN A 367 -23.74 -22.37 1.77
C ASN A 367 -23.96 -20.89 1.47
N LEU A 368 -24.42 -20.57 0.26
CA LEU A 368 -24.80 -19.19 -0.11
C LEU A 368 -26.22 -18.90 0.37
N THR A 369 -26.40 -17.80 1.12
CA THR A 369 -27.67 -17.51 1.82
C THR A 369 -28.75 -16.88 0.96
N HIS A 370 -28.38 -16.20 -0.13
CA HIS A 370 -29.32 -15.59 -1.09
C HIS A 370 -29.22 -16.26 -2.46
N ALA A 371 -29.27 -17.60 -2.49
CA ALA A 371 -29.33 -18.43 -3.69
C ALA A 371 -30.62 -18.25 -4.54
N GLY A 372 -31.30 -17.09 -4.45
CA GLY A 372 -32.30 -16.66 -5.41
C GLY A 372 -31.69 -16.16 -6.74
N GLU A 373 -30.38 -15.93 -6.75
CA GLU A 373 -29.59 -15.71 -7.96
C GLU A 373 -28.99 -17.04 -8.42
N ASP A 374 -29.13 -17.35 -9.72
CA ASP A 374 -28.43 -18.47 -10.35
C ASP A 374 -26.92 -18.27 -10.15
N TYR A 375 -26.28 -19.19 -9.44
CA TYR A 375 -24.82 -19.27 -9.30
C TYR A 375 -24.30 -20.62 -9.78
N ILE A 376 -23.02 -20.67 -10.11
CA ILE A 376 -22.34 -21.91 -10.53
C ILE A 376 -20.87 -21.86 -10.18
N TRP A 377 -20.31 -23.02 -9.88
CA TRP A 377 -18.88 -23.23 -9.75
C TRP A 377 -18.34 -23.82 -11.05
N MET A 378 -17.42 -23.13 -11.71
CA MET A 378 -16.85 -23.58 -12.98
C MET A 378 -15.36 -23.81 -12.87
N SER A 379 -14.89 -24.91 -13.45
CA SER A 379 -13.46 -25.12 -13.72
C SER A 379 -13.01 -24.23 -14.89
N SER A 380 -11.69 -24.09 -15.07
CA SER A 380 -11.12 -23.39 -16.24
C SER A 380 -11.62 -23.99 -17.56
N MET A 381 -11.82 -25.31 -17.63
CA MET A 381 -12.34 -25.99 -18.81
C MET A 381 -13.82 -25.64 -19.07
N ASP A 382 -14.62 -25.54 -18.02
CA ASP A 382 -16.05 -25.19 -18.14
C ASP A 382 -16.22 -23.74 -18.57
N ILE A 383 -15.39 -22.83 -18.04
CA ILE A 383 -15.34 -21.43 -18.46
C ILE A 383 -14.98 -21.33 -19.95
N GLN A 384 -13.93 -22.03 -20.40
CA GLN A 384 -13.55 -22.04 -21.82
C GLN A 384 -14.69 -22.53 -22.72
N LYS A 385 -15.47 -23.52 -22.30
CA LYS A 385 -16.64 -24.01 -23.04
C LYS A 385 -17.77 -22.98 -23.04
N ALA A 386 -18.03 -22.35 -21.90
CA ALA A 386 -19.06 -21.31 -21.77
C ALA A 386 -18.73 -20.05 -22.59
N ASP A 387 -17.47 -19.65 -22.63
CA ASP A 387 -16.94 -18.50 -23.41
C ASP A 387 -17.14 -18.73 -24.90
N LYS A 388 -16.74 -19.91 -25.40
CA LYS A 388 -16.98 -20.31 -26.79
C LYS A 388 -18.47 -20.39 -27.15
N ALA A 389 -19.34 -20.62 -26.16
CA ALA A 389 -20.78 -20.68 -26.35
C ALA A 389 -21.48 -19.33 -26.17
N GLY A 390 -20.76 -18.24 -25.88
CA GLY A 390 -21.33 -16.92 -25.62
C GLY A 390 -22.22 -16.89 -24.37
N LYS A 391 -21.90 -17.70 -23.36
CA LYS A 391 -22.70 -17.83 -22.12
C LYS A 391 -22.05 -17.15 -20.91
N ILE A 392 -20.87 -16.59 -21.06
CA ILE A 392 -20.11 -15.95 -20.01
C ILE A 392 -19.64 -14.59 -20.50
N TYR A 393 -19.84 -13.57 -19.67
CA TYR A 393 -19.40 -12.23 -19.92
C TYR A 393 -17.90 -12.13 -19.62
N LYS A 394 -17.11 -11.63 -20.60
CA LYS A 394 -15.65 -11.50 -20.50
C LYS A 394 -14.92 -12.80 -20.07
N GLY A 395 -15.34 -13.96 -20.57
CA GLY A 395 -14.77 -15.25 -20.14
C GLY A 395 -13.27 -15.38 -20.35
N SER A 396 -12.73 -14.79 -21.43
CA SER A 396 -11.29 -14.73 -21.67
C SER A 396 -10.51 -13.95 -20.59
N GLU A 397 -11.05 -12.86 -20.06
CA GLU A 397 -10.44 -12.12 -18.94
C GLU A 397 -10.51 -12.92 -17.63
N ILE A 398 -11.65 -13.55 -17.37
CA ILE A 398 -11.82 -14.42 -16.20
C ILE A 398 -10.79 -15.57 -16.21
N LEU A 399 -10.54 -16.18 -17.39
CA LEU A 399 -9.49 -17.20 -17.55
C LEU A 399 -8.09 -16.64 -17.31
N LYS A 400 -7.80 -15.41 -17.75
CA LYS A 400 -6.52 -14.73 -17.48
C LYS A 400 -6.34 -14.53 -15.98
N TRP A 401 -7.34 -13.99 -15.27
CA TRP A 401 -7.26 -13.76 -13.82
C TRP A 401 -7.19 -15.05 -13.02
N MET A 402 -7.92 -16.09 -13.46
CA MET A 402 -7.81 -17.43 -12.89
C MET A 402 -6.39 -17.98 -13.05
N ALA A 403 -5.78 -17.83 -14.23
CA ALA A 403 -4.39 -18.25 -14.43
C ALA A 403 -3.40 -17.45 -13.58
N MET A 404 -3.58 -16.13 -13.45
CA MET A 404 -2.76 -15.25 -12.59
C MET A 404 -2.84 -15.67 -11.12
N TRP A 405 -4.06 -15.91 -10.62
CA TRP A 405 -4.32 -16.37 -9.27
C TRP A 405 -3.72 -17.76 -9.04
N GLN A 406 -4.05 -18.71 -9.92
CA GLN A 406 -3.74 -20.12 -9.70
C GLN A 406 -2.29 -20.50 -9.95
N ASN A 407 -1.58 -19.74 -10.77
CA ASN A 407 -0.18 -19.97 -11.07
C ASN A 407 0.75 -18.97 -10.38
N GLN A 408 0.20 -18.08 -9.55
CA GLN A 408 0.92 -16.99 -8.87
C GLN A 408 1.75 -16.18 -9.87
N ARG A 409 1.05 -15.65 -10.89
CA ARG A 409 1.63 -14.83 -11.94
C ARG A 409 0.97 -13.47 -12.06
N ASP A 410 1.71 -12.50 -12.59
CA ASP A 410 1.15 -11.25 -13.11
C ASP A 410 0.59 -11.46 -14.53
N GLU A 411 0.11 -10.38 -15.14
CA GLU A 411 -0.44 -10.40 -16.49
C GLU A 411 0.58 -10.64 -17.60
N ASP A 412 1.86 -10.36 -17.32
CA ASP A 412 2.99 -10.62 -18.22
C ASP A 412 3.49 -12.07 -18.08
N GLY A 413 2.94 -12.83 -17.13
CA GLY A 413 3.30 -14.22 -16.86
C GLY A 413 4.51 -14.40 -15.94
N ASN A 414 4.99 -13.32 -15.31
CA ASN A 414 6.07 -13.36 -14.32
C ASN A 414 5.54 -13.86 -12.98
N SER A 415 6.38 -14.53 -12.19
CA SER A 415 6.03 -14.95 -10.84
C SER A 415 5.76 -13.76 -9.92
N VAL A 416 4.76 -13.88 -9.06
CA VAL A 416 4.42 -12.86 -8.07
C VAL A 416 4.36 -13.42 -6.65
N THR A 417 4.69 -12.57 -5.68
CA THR A 417 4.61 -12.85 -4.24
C THR A 417 3.44 -12.07 -3.66
N ARG A 418 2.27 -12.73 -3.54
CA ARG A 418 1.05 -12.11 -3.01
C ARG A 418 0.92 -12.31 -1.51
N SER A 419 0.28 -11.37 -0.82
CA SER A 419 -0.01 -11.43 0.63
C SER A 419 -1.50 -11.37 0.92
N TYR A 420 -1.82 -11.47 2.20
CA TYR A 420 -3.15 -11.24 2.76
C TYR A 420 -3.41 -9.74 2.91
N GLY A 421 -4.45 -9.25 2.26
CA GLY A 421 -4.96 -7.90 2.44
C GLY A 421 -6.22 -7.90 3.30
N LEU A 422 -6.36 -6.90 4.16
CA LEU A 422 -7.40 -6.82 5.18
C LEU A 422 -8.16 -5.49 5.12
N PRO A 423 -9.43 -5.45 5.55
CA PRO A 423 -10.16 -4.19 5.67
C PRO A 423 -9.56 -3.32 6.78
N THR A 424 -9.65 -2.00 6.64
CA THR A 424 -9.06 -1.06 7.62
C THR A 424 -9.68 -1.21 9.02
N THR A 425 -10.92 -1.68 9.11
CA THR A 425 -11.64 -1.98 10.36
C THR A 425 -11.00 -3.10 11.17
N HIS A 426 -10.18 -3.96 10.57
CA HIS A 426 -9.47 -5.03 11.26
C HIS A 426 -8.16 -4.56 11.94
N VAL A 427 -7.77 -3.29 11.78
CA VAL A 427 -6.55 -2.74 12.41
C VAL A 427 -6.48 -3.00 13.92
N GLN A 428 -7.62 -3.01 14.61
CA GLN A 428 -7.70 -3.22 16.06
C GLN A 428 -7.17 -4.58 16.52
N TYR A 429 -7.13 -5.59 15.63
CA TYR A 429 -6.62 -6.93 15.92
C TYR A 429 -5.10 -7.03 15.79
N PHE A 430 -4.43 -5.97 15.31
CA PHE A 430 -2.99 -5.94 15.08
C PHE A 430 -2.34 -4.86 15.93
N ARG A 431 -1.44 -5.29 16.82
CA ARG A 431 -0.58 -4.39 17.61
C ARG A 431 0.91 -4.73 17.51
N TYR A 432 1.26 -5.70 16.66
CA TYR A 432 2.61 -6.23 16.55
C TYR A 432 3.62 -5.22 16.02
N ASN A 433 3.19 -4.29 15.17
CA ASN A 433 4.11 -3.46 14.39
C ASN A 433 4.52 -2.17 15.11
N GLY A 434 3.91 -1.83 16.25
CA GLY A 434 4.30 -0.73 17.12
C GLY A 434 4.92 -1.27 18.42
N ASN A 435 5.74 -0.47 19.09
CA ASN A 435 6.43 -0.88 20.31
C ASN A 435 5.49 -1.19 21.49
N GLY A 436 6.06 -1.82 22.52
CA GLY A 436 5.35 -2.12 23.77
C GLY A 436 4.80 -3.54 23.86
N ASN A 437 5.20 -4.43 22.96
CA ASN A 437 4.83 -5.84 23.02
C ASN A 437 5.86 -6.65 23.83
N GLU A 438 5.45 -7.84 24.28
CA GLU A 438 6.39 -8.91 24.59
C GLU A 438 7.05 -9.39 23.28
N GLU A 439 8.34 -9.74 23.33
CA GLU A 439 9.04 -10.26 22.16
C GLU A 439 8.37 -11.55 21.67
N GLY A 440 8.14 -11.62 20.36
CA GLY A 440 7.47 -12.77 19.76
C GLY A 440 7.07 -12.50 18.31
N ILE A 441 6.23 -13.39 17.79
CA ILE A 441 5.74 -13.37 16.41
C ILE A 441 4.21 -13.23 16.41
N CYS A 442 3.69 -12.50 15.44
CA CYS A 442 2.28 -12.45 15.07
C CYS A 442 2.15 -13.06 13.67
N ARG A 443 1.36 -14.14 13.53
CA ARG A 443 1.13 -14.80 12.25
C ARG A 443 0.07 -14.03 11.45
N ILE A 444 0.47 -13.44 10.34
CA ILE A 444 -0.45 -12.85 9.36
C ILE A 444 -0.88 -13.94 8.37
N GLY A 445 -2.20 -14.03 8.13
CA GLY A 445 -2.81 -15.08 7.33
C GLY A 445 -3.40 -16.23 8.14
N ALA A 446 -3.61 -16.05 9.45
CA ALA A 446 -4.33 -17.00 10.31
C ALA A 446 -5.61 -16.35 10.83
N PHE A 447 -6.74 -17.04 10.65
CA PHE A 447 -8.08 -16.52 10.97
C PHE A 447 -8.88 -17.53 11.78
N ASN A 448 -9.73 -17.06 12.68
CA ASN A 448 -10.64 -17.90 13.44
C ASN A 448 -11.90 -18.26 12.61
N GLU A 449 -12.82 -19.03 13.20
CA GLU A 449 -14.08 -19.45 12.57
C GLU A 449 -14.99 -18.29 12.12
N ASN A 450 -14.81 -17.10 12.72
CA ASN A 450 -15.55 -15.88 12.36
C ASN A 450 -14.82 -15.03 11.32
N GLY A 451 -13.68 -15.51 10.80
CA GLY A 451 -12.85 -14.79 9.84
C GLY A 451 -12.05 -13.63 10.45
N LEU A 452 -11.90 -13.58 11.78
CA LEU A 452 -11.10 -12.56 12.45
C LEU A 452 -9.64 -13.03 12.59
N PRO A 453 -8.65 -12.13 12.46
CA PRO A 453 -7.25 -12.47 12.65
C PRO A 453 -6.97 -13.10 14.03
N ILE A 454 -6.10 -14.11 14.07
CA ILE A 454 -5.60 -14.74 15.30
C ILE A 454 -4.29 -14.04 15.72
N SER A 455 -4.27 -13.39 16.89
CA SER A 455 -3.16 -12.53 17.39
C SER A 455 -2.16 -13.21 18.31
#